data_AF-A0A962SG30-F1
#
_entry.id   AF-A0A962SG30-F1
#
_cell.length_a   1.000
_cell.length_b   1.000
_cell.length_c   1.000
_cell.angle_alpha   90.00
_cell.angle_beta   90.00
_cell.angle_gamma   90.00
#
_symmetry.space_group_name_H-M   'P 1'
#
loop_
_entity.id
_entity.type
_entity.pdbx_description
1 polymer ?
#
loop_
_entity_poly.entity_id
_entity_poly.type
_entity_poly.pdbx_seq_one_letter_code
_entity_poly.pdbx_strand_id
1 'polypeptide(L)'
;MQETNKKRLEKLIARGALHFVVARGILLFGLTGALLISFWQTVRYGDPFFKTLADNLPTFAVAGFFFGLFLWYHVNKQYRRYYANK
;
A
#
# COMPACT_ATOMS: atom_id res chain seq x y z
N MET A 1 -8.03 21.27 -15.87
CA MET A 1 -7.18 20.32 -15.09
C MET A 1 -7.97 19.34 -14.20
N GLN A 2 -9.23 19.60 -13.78
CA GLN A 2 -9.99 18.67 -12.93
C GLN A 2 -10.47 17.38 -13.63
N GLU A 3 -10.77 17.43 -14.94
CA GLU A 3 -11.21 16.25 -15.71
C GLU A 3 -10.19 15.10 -15.76
N THR A 4 -8.90 15.43 -15.84
CA THR A 4 -7.83 14.44 -15.94
C THR A 4 -7.70 13.61 -14.65
N ASN A 5 -7.89 14.25 -13.50
CA ASN A 5 -7.90 13.59 -12.20
C ASN A 5 -9.14 12.69 -12.04
N LYS A 6 -10.29 13.12 -12.56
CA LYS A 6 -11.53 12.36 -12.55
C LYS A 6 -11.41 11.06 -13.35
N LYS A 7 -10.93 11.13 -14.59
CA LYS A 7 -10.71 9.95 -15.45
C LYS A 7 -9.67 8.99 -14.84
N ARG A 8 -8.62 9.51 -14.19
CA ARG A 8 -7.63 8.68 -13.47
C ARG A 8 -8.26 7.95 -12.28
N LEU A 9 -9.13 8.61 -11.53
CA LEU A 9 -9.81 8.06 -10.36
C LEU A 9 -10.82 6.98 -10.78
N GLU A 10 -11.58 7.20 -11.84
CA GLU A 10 -12.49 6.21 -12.43
C GLU A 10 -11.72 5.00 -12.97
N LYS A 11 -10.56 5.20 -13.61
CA LYS A 11 -9.70 4.10 -14.06
C LYS A 11 -9.11 3.29 -12.90
N LEU A 12 -8.81 3.94 -11.77
CA LEU A 12 -8.35 3.29 -10.55
C LEU A 12 -9.48 2.47 -9.88
N ILE A 13 -10.70 3.00 -9.87
CA ILE A 13 -11.90 2.30 -9.37
C ILE A 13 -12.25 1.11 -10.28
N ALA A 14 -12.18 1.29 -11.60
CA ALA A 14 -12.47 0.25 -12.59
C ALA A 14 -11.46 -0.91 -12.61
N ARG A 15 -10.21 -0.69 -12.18
CA ARG A 15 -9.20 -1.77 -12.00
C ARG A 15 -9.44 -2.63 -10.76
N GLY A 16 -10.35 -2.22 -9.89
CA GLY A 16 -10.73 -2.96 -8.70
C GLY A 16 -9.85 -2.66 -7.48
N ALA A 17 -10.51 -2.64 -6.32
CA ALA A 17 -9.90 -2.41 -5.02
C ALA A 17 -8.67 -3.31 -4.77
N LEU A 18 -8.78 -4.56 -5.19
CA LEU A 18 -7.78 -5.59 -4.94
C LEU A 18 -6.44 -5.28 -5.63
N HIS A 19 -6.47 -4.80 -6.87
CA HIS A 19 -5.24 -4.41 -7.59
C HIS A 19 -4.57 -3.19 -6.94
N PHE A 20 -5.35 -2.23 -6.46
CA PHE A 20 -4.82 -1.07 -5.74
C PHE A 20 -4.18 -1.46 -4.41
N VAL A 21 -4.86 -2.30 -3.63
CA VAL A 21 -4.39 -2.80 -2.34
C VAL A 21 -3.10 -3.61 -2.49
N VAL A 22 -3.04 -4.49 -3.49
CA VAL A 22 -1.84 -5.31 -3.74
C VAL A 22 -0.69 -4.46 -4.27
N ALA A 23 -0.94 -3.61 -5.27
CA ALA A 23 0.11 -2.81 -5.89
C ALA A 23 0.66 -1.69 -4.99
N ARG A 24 -0.21 -0.98 -4.26
CA ARG A 24 0.21 0.15 -3.41
C ARG A 24 0.37 -0.21 -1.94
N GLY A 25 -0.39 -1.18 -1.44
CA GLY A 25 -0.28 -1.65 -0.06
C GLY A 25 0.83 -2.68 0.08
N ILE A 26 0.64 -3.87 -0.47
CA ILE A 26 1.60 -4.98 -0.27
C ILE A 26 2.94 -4.69 -0.96
N LEU A 27 2.93 -4.38 -2.25
CA LEU A 27 4.17 -4.22 -3.02
C LEU A 27 4.92 -2.94 -2.67
N LEU A 28 4.21 -1.85 -2.43
CA LEU A 28 4.83 -0.53 -2.26
C LEU A 28 5.11 -0.18 -0.80
N PHE A 29 4.33 -0.71 0.15
CA PHE A 29 4.52 -0.46 1.59
C PHE A 29 5.03 -1.70 2.32
N GLY A 30 4.47 -2.88 2.02
CA GLY A 30 4.90 -4.14 2.63
C GLY A 30 6.33 -4.53 2.24
N LEU A 31 6.62 -4.61 0.95
CA LEU A 31 7.96 -5.02 0.48
C LEU A 31 9.03 -3.99 0.85
N THR A 32 8.78 -2.70 0.63
CA THR A 32 9.72 -1.63 0.98
C THR A 32 9.92 -1.52 2.47
N GLY A 33 8.86 -1.63 3.29
CA GLY A 33 8.95 -1.63 4.74
C GLY A 33 9.76 -2.80 5.28
N ALA A 34 9.53 -4.01 4.74
CA ALA A 34 10.30 -5.19 5.09
C ALA A 34 11.79 -5.01 4.75
N LEU A 35 12.11 -4.50 3.56
CA LEU A 35 13.48 -4.22 3.14
C LEU A 35 14.15 -3.17 4.04
N LEU A 36 13.44 -2.08 4.35
CA LEU A 36 13.98 -0.98 5.14
C LEU A 36 14.27 -1.39 6.59
N ILE A 37 13.34 -2.14 7.22
CA ILE A 37 13.54 -2.69 8.56
C ILE A 37 14.65 -3.73 8.57
N SER A 38 14.68 -4.62 7.58
CA SER A 38 15.71 -5.66 7.53
C SER A 38 17.09 -5.05 7.33
N PHE A 39 17.20 -4.02 6.49
CA PHE A 39 18.42 -3.24 6.32
C PHE A 39 18.81 -2.53 7.62
N TRP A 40 17.87 -1.85 8.28
CA TRP A 40 18.11 -1.17 9.55
C TRP A 40 18.59 -2.13 10.65
N GLN A 41 17.95 -3.29 10.79
CA GLN A 41 18.36 -4.29 11.79
C GLN A 41 19.71 -4.90 11.47
N THR A 42 20.02 -5.15 10.20
CA THR A 42 21.35 -5.64 9.78
C THR A 42 22.43 -4.62 10.15
N VAL A 43 22.21 -3.33 9.86
CA VAL A 43 23.16 -2.26 10.17
C VAL A 43 23.29 -2.02 11.69
N ARG A 44 22.20 -2.15 12.45
CA ARG A 44 22.18 -1.81 13.87
C ARG A 44 22.61 -2.96 14.79
N TYR A 45 22.18 -4.19 14.49
CA TYR A 45 22.32 -5.37 15.35
C TYR A 45 23.23 -6.44 14.75
N GLY A 46 23.64 -6.32 13.48
CA GLY A 46 24.48 -7.31 12.81
C GLY A 46 23.73 -8.60 12.45
N ASP A 47 22.40 -8.60 12.51
CA ASP A 47 21.59 -9.76 12.18
C ASP A 47 21.69 -10.14 10.69
N PRO A 48 21.56 -11.43 10.33
CA PRO A 48 21.63 -11.86 8.94
C PRO A 48 20.45 -11.30 8.13
N PHE A 49 20.74 -10.40 7.19
CA PHE A 49 19.73 -9.70 6.38
C PHE A 49 18.63 -10.60 5.82
N PHE A 50 19.00 -11.73 5.20
CA PHE A 50 18.02 -12.64 4.58
C PHE A 50 17.12 -13.34 5.60
N LYS A 51 17.64 -13.63 6.80
CA LYS A 51 16.85 -14.23 7.90
C LYS A 51 15.83 -13.21 8.41
N THR A 52 16.31 -12.01 8.71
CA THR A 52 15.48 -10.89 9.17
C THR A 52 14.43 -10.48 8.14
N LEU A 53 14.78 -10.54 6.85
CA LEU A 53 13.83 -10.28 5.76
C LEU A 53 12.76 -11.37 5.70
N ALA A 54 13.13 -12.65 5.78
CA ALA A 54 12.17 -13.74 5.77
C ALA A 54 11.19 -13.69 6.96
N ASP A 55 11.65 -13.28 8.14
CA ASP A 55 10.80 -13.13 9.34
C ASP A 55 9.87 -11.90 9.23
N ASN A 56 10.36 -10.81 8.64
CA ASN A 56 9.59 -9.55 8.55
C ASN A 56 8.65 -9.51 7.33
N LEU A 57 8.96 -10.19 6.23
CA LEU A 57 8.18 -10.15 4.99
C LEU A 57 6.69 -10.51 5.19
N PRO A 58 6.32 -11.58 5.92
CA PRO A 58 4.92 -11.93 6.15
C PRO A 58 4.20 -10.87 6.97
N THR A 59 4.83 -10.38 8.04
CA THR A 59 4.28 -9.34 8.92
C THR A 59 4.03 -8.04 8.16
N PHE A 60 5.00 -7.59 7.36
CA PHE A 60 4.88 -6.40 6.54
C PHE A 60 3.95 -6.59 5.33
N ALA A 61 3.85 -7.78 4.75
CA ALA A 61 2.88 -8.08 3.70
C ALA A 61 1.45 -7.98 4.24
N VAL A 62 1.18 -8.54 5.43
CA VAL A 62 -0.12 -8.43 6.10
C VAL A 62 -0.41 -6.97 6.46
N ALA A 63 0.55 -6.26 7.05
CA ALA A 63 0.41 -4.84 7.36
C ALA A 63 0.15 -3.99 6.10
N GLY A 64 0.89 -4.25 5.02
CA GLY A 64 0.72 -3.60 3.72
C GLY A 64 -0.65 -3.87 3.10
N PHE A 65 -1.19 -5.08 3.27
CA PHE A 65 -2.54 -5.42 2.82
C PHE A 65 -3.62 -4.61 3.57
N PHE A 66 -3.57 -4.61 4.90
CA PHE A 66 -4.51 -3.82 5.72
C PHE A 66 -4.38 -2.33 5.45
N PHE A 67 -3.15 -1.83 5.30
CA PHE A 67 -2.90 -0.44 4.95
C PHE A 67 -3.46 -0.10 3.57
N GLY A 68 -3.25 -0.96 2.57
CA GLY A 68 -3.83 -0.80 1.24
C GLY A 68 -5.36 -0.76 1.25
N LEU A 69 -6.00 -1.63 2.06
CA LEU A 69 -7.45 -1.66 2.24
C LEU A 69 -7.96 -0.37 2.91
N PHE A 70 -7.27 0.09 3.95
CA PHE A 70 -7.59 1.33 4.65
C PHE A 70 -7.49 2.53 3.70
N LEU A 71 -6.42 2.60 2.90
CA LEU A 71 -6.21 3.64 1.92
C LEU A 71 -7.31 3.63 0.84
N TRP A 72 -7.68 2.43 0.36
CA TRP A 72 -8.78 2.27 -0.57
C TRP A 72 -10.12 2.75 0.03
N TYR A 73 -10.40 2.38 1.27
CA TYR A 73 -11.60 2.83 1.97
C TYR A 73 -11.64 4.37 2.06
N HIS A 74 -10.51 5.00 2.39
CA HIS A 74 -10.39 6.47 2.43
C HIS A 74 -10.61 7.11 1.05
N VAL A 75 -9.98 6.58 0.00
CA VAL A 75 -10.14 7.07 -1.38
C VAL A 75 -11.59 6.95 -1.83
N ASN A 76 -12.23 5.81 -1.58
CA ASN A 76 -13.63 5.58 -1.96
C ASN A 76 -14.61 6.45 -1.15
N LYS A 77 -14.29 6.72 0.12
CA LYS A 77 -15.06 7.67 0.96
C LYS A 77 -14.94 9.11 0.42
N GLN A 78 -13.76 9.54 -0.02
CA GLN A 78 -13.58 10.84 -0.67
C GLN A 78 -14.30 10.91 -2.02
N TYR A 79 -14.23 9.86 -2.83
CA TYR A 79 -14.93 9.77 -4.12
C TYR A 79 -16.45 9.97 -3.95
N ARG A 80 -17.07 9.24 -3.01
CA ARG A 80 -18.50 9.37 -2.73
C ARG A 80 -18.89 10.77 -2.25
N ARG A 81 -18.10 11.39 -1.39
CA ARG A 81 -18.34 12.79 -0.94
C ARG A 81 -18.27 13.77 -2.10
N TYR A 82 -17.36 13.57 -3.05
CA TYR A 82 -17.19 14.44 -4.20
C TYR A 82 -18.36 14.35 -5.20
N TYR A 83 -18.96 13.16 -5.35
CA TYR A 83 -20.13 12.95 -6.23
C TYR A 83 -21.48 13.20 -5.54
N ALA A 84 -21.57 13.12 -4.20
CA ALA A 84 -22.80 13.41 -3.46
C ALA A 84 -23.07 14.93 -3.28
N ASN A 85 -22.04 15.78 -3.44
CA ASN A 85 -22.15 17.24 -3.38
C ASN A 85 -22.35 17.88 -4.78
N LYS A 86 -22.80 17.12 -5.77
CA LYS A 86 -23.07 17.59 -7.13
C LYS A 86 -24.48 17.20 -7.53
#